data_AF-A0A0V0HKS3-F1
#
_entry.id   AF-A0A0V0HKS3-F1
#
_cell.length_a   1.000
_cell.length_b   1.000
_cell.length_c   1.000
_cell.angle_alpha   90.00
_cell.angle_beta   90.00
_cell.angle_gamma   90.00
#
_symmetry.space_group_name_H-M   'P 1'
#
loop_
_entity.id
_entity.type
_entity.pdbx_description
1 polymer ?
#
loop_
_entity_poly.entity_id
_entity_poly.type
_entity_poly.pdbx_seq_one_letter_code
_entity_poly.pdbx_strand_id
1 'polypeptide(L)'
;MGQGKWEDLCCGKKRPDLWSIELVVSGCKISAGSDGKVSWRQTPWHHSHASRGPARPLRRSLQGLDPRSTADMFSDSICIGEKPVHGEDCFVLKFEAEPSSLKARSSSNVEIMRHTVWGYFSQRTGLLVQLEDSHLLRLKSPKDDVFWETTMESLIQEYRTIDGVNIAHAGKTCVSLFRFGENSEGHTRTRMEEVWTIEEVDFNIKG
;
A
#
# COMPACT_ATOMS: atom_id res chain seq x y z
N MET A 1 -2.44 -20.01 0.19
CA MET A 1 -3.09 -18.93 0.95
C MET A 1 -2.24 -18.71 2.18
N GLY A 2 -1.59 -17.55 2.32
CA GLY A 2 -0.76 -17.26 3.49
C GLY A 2 -1.64 -16.61 4.56
N GLN A 3 -1.80 -17.27 5.71
CA GLN A 3 -2.36 -16.64 6.90
C GLN A 3 -1.21 -16.06 7.71
N GLY A 4 -1.20 -14.74 7.93
CA GLY A 4 -0.23 -14.05 8.76
C GLY A 4 -0.91 -13.56 10.03
N LYS A 5 -0.46 -14.04 11.19
CA LYS A 5 -0.83 -13.48 12.48
C LYS A 5 0.24 -12.45 12.88
N TRP A 6 -0.18 -11.23 13.15
CA TRP A 6 0.69 -10.12 13.51
C TRP A 6 0.54 -9.90 15.00
N GLU A 7 1.62 -10.18 15.73
CA GLU A 7 1.63 -10.16 17.20
C GLU A 7 1.63 -8.71 17.70
N ASP A 8 2.43 -7.84 17.07
CA ASP A 8 2.57 -6.45 17.47
C ASP A 8 2.85 -5.55 16.25
N LEU A 9 2.18 -4.39 16.21
CA LEU A 9 2.36 -3.33 15.22
C LEU A 9 2.57 -1.98 15.92
N CYS A 10 3.76 -1.43 15.76
CA CYS A 10 4.10 -0.09 16.21
C CYS A 10 4.18 0.86 14.99
N CYS A 11 3.41 1.95 15.00
CA CYS A 11 3.45 2.97 13.93
C CYS A 11 3.77 4.36 14.49
N GLY A 12 4.86 4.96 14.01
CA GLY A 12 5.26 6.32 14.32
C GLY A 12 5.29 7.18 13.07
N LYS A 13 4.59 8.32 13.06
CA LYS A 13 4.60 9.27 11.94
C LYS A 13 4.63 10.71 12.43
N LYS A 14 5.69 11.45 12.06
CA LYS A 14 5.83 12.88 12.36
C LYS A 14 5.41 13.77 11.17
N ARG A 15 5.67 13.33 9.93
CA ARG A 15 5.30 14.02 8.66
C ARG A 15 5.07 12.99 7.54
N PRO A 16 4.45 13.34 6.39
CA PRO A 16 4.22 12.39 5.28
C PRO A 16 5.45 11.61 4.84
N ASP A 17 6.61 12.26 4.92
CA ASP A 17 7.93 11.79 4.51
C ASP A 17 8.74 11.13 5.65
N LEU A 18 8.34 11.36 6.91
CA LEU A 18 9.01 10.88 8.13
C LEU A 18 8.12 9.92 8.91
N TRP A 19 8.35 8.62 8.72
CA TRP A 19 7.56 7.53 9.30
C TRP A 19 8.42 6.32 9.66
N SER A 20 7.96 5.51 10.60
CA SER A 20 8.52 4.21 10.97
C SER A 20 7.40 3.23 11.31
N ILE A 21 7.53 2.00 10.83
CA ILE A 21 6.65 0.88 11.18
C ILE A 21 7.50 -0.28 11.66
N GLU A 22 7.11 -0.85 12.78
CA GLU A 22 7.66 -2.11 13.28
C GLU A 22 6.53 -3.13 13.41
N LEU A 23 6.86 -4.36 13.05
CA LEU A 23 5.87 -5.42 12.87
C LEU A 23 6.47 -6.76 13.30
N VAL A 24 5.81 -7.47 14.19
CA VAL A 24 6.23 -8.80 14.66
C VAL A 24 5.32 -9.87 14.07
N VAL A 25 5.92 -10.85 13.39
CA VAL A 25 5.22 -11.96 12.73
C VAL A 25 5.83 -13.27 13.16
N SER A 26 5.08 -14.12 13.87
CA SER A 26 5.61 -15.42 14.30
C SER A 26 6.98 -15.28 15.00
N GLY A 27 7.12 -14.31 15.91
CA GLY A 27 8.39 -13.97 16.58
C GLY A 27 9.46 -13.27 15.74
N CYS A 28 9.19 -12.97 14.46
CA CYS A 28 10.12 -12.26 13.57
C CYS A 28 9.80 -10.77 13.48
N LYS A 29 10.72 -9.91 13.97
CA LYS A 29 10.61 -8.46 13.85
C LYS A 29 11.00 -7.98 12.45
N ILE A 30 10.12 -7.20 11.84
CA ILE A 30 10.29 -6.49 10.59
C ILE A 30 10.18 -5.00 10.90
N SER A 31 11.16 -4.22 10.47
CA SER A 31 11.14 -2.76 10.65
C SER A 31 11.31 -2.08 9.30
N ALA A 32 10.57 -1.01 9.08
CA ALA A 32 10.73 -0.15 7.91
C ALA A 32 10.55 1.32 8.31
N GLY A 33 11.19 2.22 7.59
CA GLY A 33 11.07 3.65 7.87
C GLY A 33 11.48 4.52 6.69
N SER A 34 11.17 5.81 6.80
CA SER A 34 11.70 6.84 5.92
C SER A 34 11.97 8.11 6.69
N ASP A 35 13.04 8.82 6.32
CA ASP A 35 13.42 10.14 6.86
C ASP A 35 13.13 11.30 5.89
N GLY A 36 12.39 11.01 4.81
CA GLY A 36 12.08 11.92 3.70
C GLY A 36 13.15 12.02 2.61
N LYS A 37 14.34 11.43 2.82
CA LYS A 37 15.42 11.35 1.82
C LYS A 37 15.77 9.92 1.45
N VAL A 38 15.65 9.03 2.41
CA VAL A 38 15.98 7.61 2.35
C VAL A 38 14.79 6.84 2.91
N SER A 39 14.44 5.75 2.25
CA SER A 39 13.56 4.73 2.83
C SER A 39 14.38 3.47 3.09
N TRP A 40 14.15 2.83 4.24
CA TRP A 40 14.88 1.65 4.67
C TRP A 40 13.91 0.54 5.10
N ARG A 41 14.38 -0.70 4.99
CA ARG A 41 13.68 -1.89 5.50
C ARG A 41 14.68 -2.90 6.05
N GLN A 42 14.27 -3.55 7.13
CA GLN A 42 14.99 -4.63 7.79
C GLN A 42 14.02 -5.80 7.96
N THR A 43 14.38 -6.95 7.41
CA THR A 43 13.63 -8.21 7.51
C THR A 43 14.60 -9.33 7.84
N PRO A 44 14.24 -10.34 8.65
CA PRO A 44 15.19 -11.40 9.05
C PRO A 44 15.76 -12.22 7.89
N TRP A 45 15.05 -12.27 6.77
CA TRP A 45 15.36 -13.09 5.60
C TRP A 45 16.13 -12.37 4.49
N HIS A 46 16.35 -11.05 4.60
CA HIS A 46 17.11 -10.26 3.62
C HIS A 46 18.00 -9.24 4.31
N HIS A 47 19.17 -8.96 3.73
CA HIS A 47 20.03 -7.88 4.19
C HIS A 47 19.29 -6.54 4.17
N SER A 48 19.52 -5.73 5.21
CA SER A 48 18.95 -4.38 5.34
C SER A 48 19.22 -3.57 4.08
N HIS A 49 18.16 -3.05 3.47
CA HIS A 49 18.24 -2.30 2.23
C HIS A 49 17.75 -0.87 2.45
N ALA A 50 18.59 0.10 2.10
CA ALA A 50 18.25 1.52 2.09
C ALA A 50 18.23 2.01 0.64
N SER A 51 17.14 2.64 0.22
CA SER A 51 17.01 3.24 -1.11
C SER A 51 16.90 4.75 -1.00
N ARG A 52 17.70 5.45 -1.82
CA ARG A 52 17.57 6.91 -1.99
C ARG A 52 16.46 7.19 -3.01
N GLY A 53 15.63 8.18 -2.71
CA GLY A 53 14.52 8.59 -3.56
C GLY A 53 13.41 9.27 -2.75
N PRO A 54 12.41 9.87 -3.42
CA PRO A 54 11.27 10.43 -2.72
C PRO A 54 10.61 9.36 -1.85
N ALA A 55 10.20 9.75 -0.63
CA ALA A 55 9.55 8.86 0.32
C ALA A 55 8.40 8.12 -0.38
N ARG A 56 8.46 6.79 -0.34
CA ARG A 56 7.37 5.95 -0.85
C ARG A 56 6.48 5.63 0.34
N PRO A 57 5.21 6.10 0.37
CA PRO A 57 4.29 5.70 1.43
C PRO A 57 4.27 4.18 1.53
N LEU A 58 4.34 3.63 2.74
CA LEU A 58 4.15 2.21 2.90
C LEU A 58 2.72 1.88 2.49
N ARG A 59 2.59 1.01 1.48
CA ARG A 59 1.26 0.54 1.03
C ARG A 59 0.42 0.01 2.19
N ARG A 60 1.07 -0.59 3.19
CA ARG A 60 0.44 -1.12 4.41
C ARG A 60 -0.22 -0.03 5.27
N SER A 61 0.35 1.16 5.38
CA SER A 61 -0.23 2.22 6.23
C SER A 61 -1.59 2.67 5.71
N LEU A 62 -1.82 2.56 4.41
CA LEU A 62 -3.06 2.94 3.74
C LEU A 62 -4.19 1.91 3.92
N GLN A 63 -3.90 0.71 4.40
CA GLN A 63 -4.88 -0.37 4.63
C GLN A 63 -5.60 -0.23 5.98
N GLY A 64 -5.98 1.00 6.34
CA GLY A 64 -6.70 1.30 7.58
C GLY A 64 -5.83 1.36 8.85
N LEU A 65 -4.49 1.34 8.70
CA LEU A 65 -3.56 1.40 9.85
C LEU A 65 -3.15 2.83 10.23
N ASP A 66 -3.19 3.75 9.27
CA ASP A 66 -2.96 5.18 9.50
C ASP A 66 -4.07 5.98 8.80
N PRO A 67 -5.20 6.23 9.49
CA PRO A 67 -6.32 6.96 8.93
C PRO A 67 -5.94 8.36 8.43
N ARG A 68 -4.93 8.99 9.03
CA ARG A 68 -4.46 10.31 8.60
C ARG A 68 -3.73 10.23 7.27
N SER A 69 -2.83 9.25 7.10
CA SER A 69 -2.22 8.99 5.79
C SER A 69 -3.24 8.70 4.71
N THR A 70 -4.26 7.90 5.03
CA THR A 70 -5.33 7.60 4.09
C THR A 70 -6.10 8.86 3.72
N ALA A 71 -6.51 9.67 4.70
CA ALA A 71 -7.20 10.94 4.45
C ALA A 71 -6.35 11.91 3.62
N ASP A 72 -5.06 12.07 3.96
CA ASP A 72 -4.12 12.93 3.23
C ASP A 72 -3.93 12.46 1.77
N MET A 73 -3.92 11.15 1.51
CA MET A 73 -3.80 10.63 0.13
C MET A 73 -5.03 10.97 -0.72
N PHE A 74 -6.22 10.94 -0.11
CA PHE A 74 -7.49 11.15 -0.81
C PHE A 74 -8.01 12.59 -0.72
N SER A 75 -7.26 13.53 -0.11
CA SER A 75 -7.71 14.92 0.05
C SER A 75 -7.99 15.63 -1.27
N ASP A 76 -7.17 15.37 -2.28
CA ASP A 76 -7.28 15.94 -3.63
C ASP A 76 -7.80 14.92 -4.66
N SER A 77 -8.46 13.86 -4.17
CA SER A 77 -9.01 12.81 -5.03
C SER A 77 -10.35 13.20 -5.64
N ILE A 78 -10.75 12.47 -6.69
CA ILE A 78 -12.03 12.68 -7.36
C ILE A 78 -13.01 11.61 -6.91
N CYS A 79 -14.20 12.02 -6.47
CA CYS A 79 -15.30 11.09 -6.27
C CYS A 79 -15.83 10.63 -7.63
N ILE A 80 -15.75 9.32 -7.90
CA ILE A 80 -16.15 8.74 -9.20
C ILE A 80 -17.50 8.02 -9.13
N GLY A 81 -18.16 8.01 -7.98
CA GLY A 81 -19.49 7.46 -7.79
C GLY A 81 -19.65 6.69 -6.49
N GLU A 82 -20.73 5.90 -6.44
CA GLU A 82 -21.12 5.10 -5.28
C GLU A 82 -21.30 3.64 -5.70
N LYS A 83 -20.94 2.71 -4.83
CA LYS A 83 -21.01 1.27 -5.09
C LYS A 83 -21.17 0.49 -3.79
N PRO A 84 -22.05 -0.52 -3.72
CA PRO A 84 -22.07 -1.45 -2.59
C PRO A 84 -20.83 -2.35 -2.63
N VAL A 85 -20.13 -2.43 -1.51
CA VAL A 85 -18.94 -3.25 -1.31
C VAL A 85 -19.13 -4.08 -0.06
N HIS A 86 -19.14 -5.41 -0.21
CA HIS A 86 -19.30 -6.35 0.92
C HIS A 86 -20.51 -6.08 1.83
N GLY A 87 -21.61 -5.56 1.27
CA GLY A 87 -22.83 -5.23 2.02
C GLY A 87 -22.84 -3.85 2.66
N GLU A 88 -21.79 -3.03 2.45
CA GLU A 88 -21.73 -1.63 2.85
C GLU A 88 -21.83 -0.71 1.63
N ASP A 89 -22.74 0.26 1.68
CA ASP A 89 -22.81 1.31 0.67
C ASP A 89 -21.58 2.23 0.80
N CYS A 90 -20.80 2.35 -0.27
CA CYS A 90 -19.56 3.11 -0.27
C CYS A 90 -19.58 4.23 -1.31
N PHE A 91 -18.96 5.37 -1.00
CA PHE A 91 -18.49 6.31 -2.02
C PHE A 91 -17.08 5.93 -2.46
N VAL A 92 -16.79 6.14 -3.74
CA VAL A 92 -15.54 5.72 -4.37
C VAL A 92 -14.70 6.94 -4.72
N LEU A 93 -13.55 7.05 -4.08
CA LEU A 93 -12.56 8.07 -4.37
C LEU A 93 -11.46 7.48 -5.24
N LYS A 94 -11.08 8.20 -6.30
CA LYS A 94 -9.98 7.84 -7.20
C LYS A 94 -8.86 8.87 -7.09
N PHE A 95 -7.67 8.38 -6.78
CA PHE A 95 -6.43 9.14 -6.84
C PHE A 95 -5.58 8.65 -8.03
N GLU A 96 -5.06 9.57 -8.83
CA GLU A 96 -4.14 9.26 -9.91
C GLU A 96 -2.86 10.08 -9.72
N ALA A 97 -1.70 9.41 -9.71
CA ALA A 97 -0.45 10.09 -9.44
C ALA A 97 -0.04 10.99 -10.61
N GLU A 98 0.36 12.21 -10.27
CA GLU A 98 0.79 13.22 -11.24
C GLU A 98 1.98 12.73 -12.11
N PRO A 99 1.99 13.05 -13.43
CA PRO A 99 3.06 12.65 -14.33
C PRO A 99 4.46 13.10 -13.86
N SER A 100 4.56 14.27 -13.21
CA SER A 100 5.82 14.77 -12.63
C SER A 100 6.33 13.87 -11.50
N SER A 101 5.43 13.41 -10.63
CA SER A 101 5.73 12.47 -9.53
C SER A 101 6.13 11.09 -10.06
N LEU A 102 5.47 10.60 -11.12
CA LEU A 102 5.81 9.35 -11.78
C LEU A 102 7.20 9.41 -12.44
N LYS A 103 7.50 10.52 -13.14
CA LYS A 103 8.80 10.76 -13.77
C LYS A 103 9.92 10.85 -12.74
N ALA A 104 9.70 11.54 -11.62
CA ALA A 104 10.67 11.65 -10.52
C ALA A 104 11.00 10.30 -9.86
N ARG A 105 10.07 9.33 -9.92
CA ARG A 105 10.24 7.97 -9.41
C ARG A 105 10.77 6.97 -10.45
N SER A 106 10.87 7.37 -11.71
CA SER A 106 11.37 6.55 -12.83
C SER A 106 12.90 6.58 -12.90
N SER A 107 13.50 5.61 -13.59
CA SER A 107 14.94 5.52 -13.85
C SER A 107 15.20 5.32 -15.36
N SER A 108 16.47 5.24 -15.77
CA SER A 108 16.82 5.08 -17.19
C SER A 108 16.21 3.83 -17.82
N ASN A 109 16.07 2.76 -17.04
CA ASN A 109 15.64 1.44 -17.53
C ASN A 109 14.21 1.08 -17.10
N VAL A 110 13.61 1.87 -16.21
CA VAL A 110 12.27 1.60 -15.65
C VAL A 110 11.45 2.89 -15.66
N GLU A 111 10.38 2.91 -16.44
CA GLU A 111 9.43 4.02 -16.48
C GLU A 111 8.15 3.63 -15.73
N ILE A 112 7.72 4.50 -14.81
CA ILE A 112 6.42 4.37 -14.16
C ILE A 112 5.39 5.08 -15.03
N MET A 113 4.53 4.31 -15.69
CA MET A 113 3.56 4.85 -16.64
C MET A 113 2.28 5.33 -15.97
N ARG A 114 1.82 4.60 -14.95
CA ARG A 114 0.59 4.92 -14.22
C ARG A 114 0.66 4.41 -12.80
N HIS A 115 0.12 5.19 -11.87
CA HIS A 115 -0.20 4.75 -10.53
C HIS A 115 -1.58 5.30 -10.18
N THR A 116 -2.53 4.41 -9.95
CA THR A 116 -3.91 4.77 -9.63
C THR A 116 -4.36 4.01 -8.40
N VAL A 117 -5.00 4.71 -7.47
CA VAL A 117 -5.50 4.16 -6.22
C VAL A 117 -6.98 4.47 -6.10
N TRP A 118 -7.77 3.50 -5.68
CA TRP A 118 -9.19 3.69 -5.37
C TRP A 118 -9.46 3.34 -3.90
N GLY A 119 -10.14 4.26 -3.22
CA GLY A 119 -10.60 4.07 -1.85
C GLY A 119 -12.11 3.98 -1.84
N TYR A 120 -12.63 2.90 -1.26
CA TYR A 120 -14.05 2.66 -1.06
C TYR A 120 -14.37 2.94 0.39
N PHE A 121 -15.10 4.02 0.66
CA PHE A 121 -15.37 4.49 2.00
C PHE A 121 -16.85 4.31 2.34
N SER A 122 -17.13 3.68 3.48
CA SER A 122 -18.50 3.47 3.97
C SER A 122 -19.21 4.81 4.09
N GLN A 123 -20.37 4.97 3.46
CA GLN A 123 -21.20 6.18 3.57
C GLN A 123 -21.68 6.40 5.01
N ARG A 124 -21.84 5.32 5.77
CA ARG A 124 -22.32 5.34 7.16
C ARG A 124 -21.26 5.77 8.15
N THR A 125 -20.03 5.32 7.98
CA THR A 125 -18.96 5.51 8.99
C THR A 125 -17.80 6.38 8.52
N GLY A 126 -17.68 6.62 7.22
CA GLY A 126 -16.53 7.27 6.60
C GLY A 126 -15.25 6.43 6.60
N LEU A 127 -15.29 5.18 7.11
CA LEU A 127 -14.13 4.31 7.17
C LEU A 127 -13.86 3.61 5.83
N LEU A 128 -12.59 3.38 5.54
CA LEU A 128 -12.15 2.66 4.35
C LEU A 128 -12.54 1.19 4.47
N VAL A 129 -13.38 0.71 3.55
CA VAL A 129 -13.84 -0.68 3.46
C VAL A 129 -12.94 -1.47 2.51
N GLN A 130 -12.60 -0.89 1.36
CA GLN A 130 -11.75 -1.52 0.36
C GLN A 130 -10.74 -0.53 -0.23
N LEU A 131 -9.53 -1.02 -0.51
CA LEU A 131 -8.46 -0.28 -1.17
C LEU A 131 -7.99 -1.05 -2.40
N GLU A 132 -8.00 -0.40 -3.56
CA GLU A 132 -7.41 -0.90 -4.78
C GLU A 132 -6.22 -0.03 -5.19
N ASP A 133 -5.13 -0.65 -5.63
CA ASP A 133 -3.94 0.02 -6.17
C ASP A 133 -3.53 -0.68 -7.47
N SER A 134 -3.38 0.09 -8.55
CA SER A 134 -2.78 -0.37 -9.81
C SER A 134 -1.53 0.44 -10.15
N HIS A 135 -0.45 -0.26 -10.43
CA HIS A 135 0.84 0.32 -10.76
C HIS A 135 1.41 -0.32 -12.04
N LEU A 136 1.47 0.48 -13.10
CA LEU A 136 1.95 0.06 -14.43
C LEU A 136 3.36 0.58 -14.67
N LEU A 137 4.27 -0.34 -14.98
CA LEU A 137 5.67 -0.09 -15.27
C LEU A 137 6.02 -0.54 -16.69
N ARG A 138 6.92 0.21 -17.33
CA ARG A 138 7.57 -0.17 -18.59
C ARG A 138 9.07 -0.33 -18.34
N LEU A 139 9.58 -1.53 -18.57
CA LEU A 139 11.00 -1.82 -18.60
C LEU A 139 11.51 -1.57 -20.01
N LYS A 140 12.47 -0.65 -20.13
CA LYS A 140 13.06 -0.27 -21.41
C LYS A 140 14.13 -1.28 -21.79
N SER A 141 14.03 -1.86 -22.98
CA SER A 141 15.08 -2.73 -23.51
C SER A 141 15.46 -2.34 -24.94
N PRO A 142 16.70 -2.61 -25.39
CA PRO A 142 17.13 -2.27 -26.75
C PRO A 142 16.39 -3.02 -27.86
N LYS A 143 15.70 -4.12 -27.54
CA LYS A 143 14.91 -4.91 -28.50
C LYS A 143 13.45 -4.48 -28.44
N ASP A 144 12.78 -4.87 -27.35
CA ASP A 144 11.36 -4.60 -27.11
C ASP A 144 11.12 -4.31 -25.64
N ASP A 145 10.12 -3.48 -25.37
CA ASP A 145 9.77 -3.16 -24.00
C ASP A 145 8.93 -4.25 -23.35
N VAL A 146 9.10 -4.35 -22.02
CA VAL A 146 8.34 -5.29 -21.20
C VAL A 146 7.51 -4.48 -20.22
N PHE A 147 6.21 -4.76 -20.18
CA PHE A 147 5.28 -4.11 -19.28
C PHE A 147 4.99 -5.01 -18.08
N TRP A 148 4.89 -4.38 -16.92
CA TRP A 148 4.48 -5.01 -15.67
C TRP A 148 3.37 -4.21 -15.04
N GLU A 149 2.23 -4.85 -14.81
CA GLU A 149 1.15 -4.31 -14.01
C GLU A 149 1.10 -5.04 -12.67
N THR A 150 1.19 -4.29 -11.58
CA THR A 150 0.90 -4.80 -10.24
C THR A 150 -0.45 -4.26 -9.82
N THR A 151 -1.40 -5.14 -9.52
CA THR A 151 -2.67 -4.76 -8.90
C THR A 151 -2.74 -5.31 -7.49
N MET A 152 -3.34 -4.53 -6.59
CA MET A 152 -3.63 -4.91 -5.22
C MET A 152 -5.09 -4.60 -4.94
N GLU A 153 -5.75 -5.51 -4.23
CA GLU A 153 -7.09 -5.34 -3.69
C GLU A 153 -7.04 -5.72 -2.22
N SER A 154 -7.50 -4.83 -1.33
CA SER A 154 -7.49 -5.06 0.11
C SER A 154 -8.83 -4.76 0.73
N LEU A 155 -9.41 -5.77 1.37
CA LEU A 155 -10.57 -5.64 2.24
C LEU A 155 -10.10 -5.33 3.65
N ILE A 156 -10.64 -4.27 4.24
CA ILE A 156 -10.26 -3.77 5.56
C ILE A 156 -11.37 -4.05 6.55
N GLN A 157 -11.02 -4.66 7.68
CA GLN A 157 -11.98 -5.26 8.61
C GLN A 157 -11.57 -4.99 10.07
N GLU A 158 -12.53 -5.23 10.97
CA GLU A 158 -12.32 -5.14 12.43
C GLU A 158 -11.70 -3.82 12.88
N TYR A 159 -12.30 -2.69 12.50
CA TYR A 159 -11.90 -1.41 13.06
C TYR A 159 -12.13 -1.38 14.58
N ARG A 160 -11.09 -0.98 15.32
CA ARG A 160 -11.16 -0.72 16.76
C ARG A 160 -10.74 0.72 17.01
N THR A 161 -11.38 1.35 17.99
CA THR A 161 -11.04 2.71 18.39
C THR A 161 -9.93 2.66 19.43
N ILE A 162 -8.76 3.22 19.10
CA ILE A 162 -7.60 3.37 19.98
C ILE A 162 -7.31 4.87 20.08
N ASP A 163 -7.34 5.42 21.29
CA ASP A 163 -7.15 6.85 21.56
C ASP A 163 -7.99 7.79 20.67
N GLY A 164 -9.23 7.38 20.38
CA GLY A 164 -10.17 8.15 19.55
C GLY A 164 -9.95 8.00 18.03
N VAL A 165 -9.02 7.15 17.61
CA VAL A 165 -8.72 6.88 16.20
C VAL A 165 -9.17 5.46 15.85
N ASN A 166 -9.91 5.30 14.74
CA ASN A 166 -10.33 3.99 14.27
C ASN A 166 -9.21 3.34 13.45
N ILE A 167 -8.67 2.23 13.94
CA ILE A 167 -7.58 1.49 13.31
C ILE A 167 -8.07 0.08 12.95
N ALA A 168 -7.75 -0.40 11.76
CA ALA A 168 -8.11 -1.74 11.32
C ALA A 168 -7.26 -2.81 12.00
N HIS A 169 -7.90 -3.84 12.56
CA HIS A 169 -7.22 -4.98 13.16
C HIS A 169 -7.23 -6.23 12.28
N ALA A 170 -7.96 -6.24 11.16
CA ALA A 170 -7.96 -7.38 10.26
C ALA A 170 -8.13 -6.96 8.81
N GLY A 171 -7.76 -7.86 7.90
CA GLY A 171 -8.06 -7.68 6.51
C GLY A 171 -7.60 -8.82 5.63
N LYS A 172 -7.97 -8.72 4.36
CA LYS A 172 -7.55 -9.65 3.31
C LYS A 172 -6.98 -8.84 2.17
N THR A 173 -5.78 -9.18 1.72
CA THR A 173 -5.11 -8.53 0.60
C THR A 173 -4.80 -9.54 -0.48
N CYS A 174 -5.16 -9.22 -1.71
CA CYS A 174 -4.78 -9.97 -2.91
C CYS A 174 -3.88 -9.08 -3.76
N VAL A 175 -2.73 -9.62 -4.18
CA VAL A 175 -1.80 -8.95 -5.10
C VAL A 175 -1.69 -9.79 -6.35
N SER A 176 -1.87 -9.18 -7.51
CA SER A 176 -1.58 -9.79 -8.81
C SER A 176 -0.44 -9.04 -9.49
N LEU A 177 0.47 -9.79 -10.08
CA LEU A 177 1.55 -9.29 -10.91
C LEU A 177 1.38 -9.86 -12.31
N PHE A 178 1.22 -8.99 -13.29
CA PHE A 178 0.98 -9.34 -14.68
C PHE A 178 2.08 -8.78 -15.57
N ARG A 179 2.69 -9.64 -16.40
CA ARG A 179 3.74 -9.28 -17.34
C ARG A 179 3.25 -9.45 -18.78
N PHE A 180 3.47 -8.45 -19.62
CA PHE A 180 3.08 -8.49 -21.04
C PHE A 180 4.03 -7.68 -21.95
N GLY A 181 4.06 -7.96 -23.25
CA GLY A 181 4.92 -7.32 -24.25
C GLY A 181 4.98 -8.11 -25.58
N GLU A 182 5.42 -7.47 -26.66
CA GLU A 182 5.29 -7.98 -28.05
C GLU A 182 6.10 -9.25 -28.35
N ASN A 183 7.19 -9.52 -27.61
CA ASN A 183 8.07 -10.68 -27.85
C ASN A 183 8.24 -11.62 -26.64
N SER A 184 7.33 -11.58 -25.65
CA SER A 184 7.34 -12.57 -24.57
C SER A 184 6.52 -13.80 -24.94
N GLU A 185 7.15 -14.97 -25.02
CA GLU A 185 6.55 -16.31 -25.20
C GLU A 185 5.59 -16.75 -24.06
N GLY A 186 4.92 -15.82 -23.40
CA GLY A 186 3.93 -16.10 -22.38
C GLY A 186 3.64 -14.87 -21.53
N HIS A 187 2.39 -14.42 -21.54
CA HIS A 187 1.88 -13.58 -20.48
C HIS A 187 1.99 -14.36 -19.16
N THR A 188 2.77 -13.84 -18.21
CA THR A 188 2.86 -14.46 -16.89
C THR A 188 1.99 -13.67 -15.92
N ARG A 189 1.12 -14.40 -15.20
CA ARG A 189 0.32 -13.85 -14.11
C ARG A 189 0.64 -14.60 -12.83
N THR A 190 1.11 -13.89 -11.83
CA THR A 190 1.31 -14.42 -10.48
C THR A 190 0.32 -13.76 -9.55
N ARG A 191 -0.33 -14.54 -8.68
CA ARG A 191 -1.28 -14.04 -7.69
C ARG A 191 -0.88 -14.53 -6.31
N MET A 192 -0.91 -13.63 -5.35
CA MET A 192 -0.67 -13.89 -3.93
C MET A 192 -1.85 -13.39 -3.12
N GLU A 193 -2.27 -14.17 -2.13
CA GLU A 193 -3.30 -13.78 -1.16
C GLU A 193 -2.75 -13.87 0.25
N GLU A 194 -3.06 -12.84 1.02
CA GLU A 194 -2.72 -12.65 2.41
C GLU A 194 -3.99 -12.40 3.21
N VAL A 195 -4.13 -13.09 4.35
CA VAL A 195 -5.09 -12.74 5.39
C VAL A 195 -4.30 -12.32 6.61
N TRP A 196 -4.66 -11.19 7.21
CA TRP A 196 -3.94 -10.60 8.32
C TRP A 196 -4.86 -10.22 9.48
N THR A 197 -4.34 -10.39 10.69
CA THR A 197 -4.97 -9.97 11.96
C THR A 197 -3.91 -9.37 12.89
N ILE A 198 -4.20 -8.25 13.53
CA ILE A 198 -3.30 -7.52 14.42
C ILE A 198 -3.82 -7.62 15.85
N GLU A 199 -3.00 -8.15 16.76
CA GLU A 199 -3.36 -8.28 18.18
C GLU A 199 -3.22 -6.95 18.91
N GLU A 200 -2.04 -6.36 18.87
CA GLU A 200 -1.70 -5.11 19.54
C GLU A 200 -1.28 -4.03 18.54
N VAL A 201 -1.78 -2.81 18.75
CA VAL A 201 -1.41 -1.63 17.97
C VAL A 201 -1.07 -0.50 18.92
N ASP A 202 0.16 -0.02 18.82
CA ASP A 202 0.57 1.24 19.43
C ASP A 202 0.74 2.30 18.33
N PHE A 203 -0.12 3.31 18.40
CA PHE A 203 -0.16 4.40 17.43
C PHE A 203 0.48 5.67 17.99
N ASN A 204 1.25 6.38 17.16
CA ASN A 204 1.88 7.67 17.50
C ASN A 204 2.92 7.58 18.63
N ILE A 205 3.67 6.48 18.68
CA ILE A 205 4.77 6.32 19.62
C ILE A 205 5.83 7.41 19.36
N LYS A 206 6.20 8.16 20.40
CA LYS A 206 7.29 9.12 20.33
C LYS A 206 8.63 8.38 20.32
N GLY A 207 9.26 8.34 19.15
CA GLY A 207 10.69 8.08 19.01
C GLY A 207 11.53 9.28 19.37
#